data_AF-A0A915L1B5-F1
#
_entry.id   AF-A0A915L1B5-F1
#
_cell.length_a   1.000
_cell.length_b   1.000
_cell.length_c   1.000
_cell.angle_alpha   90.00
_cell.angle_beta   90.00
_cell.angle_gamma   90.00
#
_symmetry.space_group_name_H-M   'P 1'
#
loop_
_entity.id
_entity.type
_entity.pdbx_description
1 polymer ?
#
loop_
_entity_poly.entity_id
_entity_poly.type
_entity_poly.pdbx_seq_one_letter_code
_entity_poly.pdbx_strand_id
1 'polypeptide(L)'
;MLNAKATLLGAQKFSANKSDESSEESDDESDAKPVESLDVYFRVADPDNEHEAHQKAIERLEKKHKNKISTVMQEWSELEKRYNAMLQKDPKHAQSFRHEMTTRFQKTIAALEGERKDQRRQIEEVHQQRVESTLNERKRDAIKRYRDSLADSKRSSPRILRYLESYIRAEEKDRVHALNRYIHLLKTDSEQAFQWKALLLRKLHDIDLRVNGTVTLLKELPAQLEAKIKKSAYEFWHKFRLEHTPEVSDETLIRLDYTFNDRLLNAYEKRYKAEIKDKLK
;
A
#
# COMPACT_ATOMS: atom_id res chain seq x y z
N MET A 1 -16.40 -20.30 -21.18
CA MET A 1 -17.71 -20.53 -20.52
C MET A 1 -18.20 -21.90 -20.94
N LEU A 2 -18.20 -22.88 -20.04
CA LEU A 2 -19.04 -24.08 -20.10
C LEU A 2 -19.10 -24.62 -18.67
N ASN A 3 -20.31 -24.56 -18.11
CA ASN A 3 -20.70 -24.94 -16.76
C ASN A 3 -20.94 -26.46 -16.68
N ALA A 4 -20.61 -27.08 -15.56
CA ALA A 4 -21.36 -28.22 -15.04
C ALA A 4 -21.24 -28.28 -13.50
N LYS A 5 -22.35 -27.98 -12.84
CA LYS A 5 -22.63 -28.18 -11.41
C LYS A 5 -23.19 -29.60 -11.21
N ALA A 6 -22.80 -30.29 -10.15
CA ALA A 6 -23.58 -31.41 -9.59
C ALA A 6 -23.40 -31.51 -8.05
N THR A 7 -24.46 -31.06 -7.38
CA THR A 7 -25.13 -31.39 -6.11
C THR A 7 -24.66 -32.56 -5.21
N LEU A 8 -24.28 -32.23 -3.96
CA LEU A 8 -24.86 -32.57 -2.64
C LEU A 8 -25.54 -33.95 -2.32
N LEU A 9 -25.04 -34.63 -1.27
CA LEU A 9 -25.72 -35.49 -0.25
C LEU A 9 -24.64 -35.80 0.83
N GLY A 10 -24.81 -35.77 2.16
CA GLY A 10 -25.95 -35.66 3.07
C GLY A 10 -25.95 -36.79 4.13
N ALA A 11 -25.62 -36.46 5.39
CA ALA A 11 -25.83 -37.19 6.68
C ALA A 11 -24.93 -38.43 6.99
N GLN A 12 -24.13 -38.51 8.07
CA GLN A 12 -24.28 -38.42 9.55
C GLN A 12 -24.61 -39.74 10.31
N LYS A 13 -23.62 -40.13 11.14
CA LYS A 13 -23.62 -40.68 12.52
C LYS A 13 -24.08 -42.13 12.78
N PHE A 14 -23.17 -42.90 13.37
CA PHE A 14 -23.43 -43.76 14.53
C PHE A 14 -22.22 -43.75 15.49
N SER A 15 -22.51 -43.99 16.78
CA SER A 15 -21.76 -43.60 17.98
C SER A 15 -21.29 -44.82 18.80
N ALA A 16 -20.25 -44.60 19.63
CA ALA A 16 -19.78 -45.36 20.81
C ALA A 16 -19.04 -46.70 20.55
N ASN A 17 -18.00 -47.10 21.30
CA ASN A 17 -17.80 -47.01 22.75
C ASN A 17 -16.33 -47.29 23.19
N LYS A 18 -15.94 -46.71 24.34
CA LYS A 18 -15.06 -47.18 25.45
C LYS A 18 -13.55 -47.53 25.29
N SER A 19 -12.76 -46.71 25.99
CA SER A 19 -11.67 -46.98 26.98
C SER A 19 -10.68 -48.13 26.76
N ASP A 20 -9.39 -47.80 26.71
CA ASP A 20 -8.36 -48.42 27.58
C ASP A 20 -7.10 -47.53 27.69
N GLU A 21 -6.56 -47.48 28.90
CA GLU A 21 -5.26 -46.93 29.29
C GLU A 21 -4.13 -47.85 28.78
N SER A 22 -3.12 -47.28 28.11
CA SER A 22 -1.73 -47.72 28.27
C SER A 22 -0.78 -46.69 27.67
N SER A 23 0.06 -46.15 28.54
CA SER A 23 1.25 -45.35 28.27
C SER A 23 2.28 -46.13 27.44
N GLU A 24 2.63 -45.62 26.26
CA GLU A 24 3.94 -45.87 25.65
C GLU A 24 4.48 -44.56 25.09
N GLU A 25 5.68 -44.22 25.57
CA GLU A 25 6.52 -43.14 25.10
C GLU A 25 6.88 -43.37 23.63
N SER A 26 6.56 -42.40 22.78
CA SER A 26 7.23 -42.23 21.50
C SER A 26 7.56 -40.77 21.34
N ASP A 27 8.84 -40.45 21.53
CA ASP A 27 9.48 -39.22 21.06
C ASP A 27 9.27 -39.10 19.55
N ASP A 28 8.15 -38.52 19.14
CA ASP A 28 7.97 -38.01 17.79
C ASP A 28 8.39 -36.54 17.83
N GLU A 29 9.70 -36.37 17.64
CA GLU A 29 10.36 -35.12 17.34
C GLU A 29 9.75 -34.60 16.04
N SER A 30 8.59 -33.96 16.15
CA SER A 30 7.91 -33.36 15.02
C SER A 30 8.85 -32.30 14.46
N ASP A 31 9.45 -32.62 13.32
CA ASP A 31 10.06 -31.70 12.37
C ASP A 31 8.98 -30.72 11.88
N ALA A 32 8.56 -29.85 12.80
CA ALA A 32 7.83 -28.65 12.51
C ALA A 32 8.85 -27.74 11.86
N LYS A 33 9.02 -27.90 10.54
CA LYS A 33 9.54 -26.84 9.66
C LYS A 33 9.00 -25.53 10.21
N PRO A 34 9.85 -24.55 10.58
CA PRO A 34 9.35 -23.35 11.23
C PRO A 34 8.32 -22.75 10.30
N VAL A 35 7.04 -22.80 10.71
CA VAL A 35 5.95 -22.13 10.01
C VAL A 35 6.48 -20.73 9.82
N GLU A 36 6.75 -20.39 8.56
CA GLU A 36 7.51 -19.20 8.19
C GLU A 36 6.81 -18.02 8.85
N SER A 37 7.34 -17.59 10.00
CA SER A 37 6.51 -16.89 10.97
C SER A 37 6.07 -15.59 10.34
N LEU A 38 4.75 -15.37 10.26
CA LEU A 38 4.18 -14.16 9.68
C LEU A 38 4.94 -12.94 10.20
N ASP A 39 5.39 -12.05 9.31
CA ASP A 39 6.22 -10.91 9.71
C ASP A 39 5.54 -10.11 10.83
N VAL A 40 6.33 -9.59 11.77
CA VAL A 40 5.86 -8.83 12.94
C VAL A 40 4.92 -7.69 12.51
N TYR A 41 5.15 -7.11 11.33
CA TYR A 41 4.31 -6.07 10.74
C TYR A 41 2.83 -6.45 10.67
N PHE A 42 2.50 -7.71 10.38
CA PHE A 42 1.12 -8.18 10.31
C PHE A 42 0.46 -8.37 11.68
N ARG A 43 1.26 -8.52 12.75
CA ARG A 43 0.78 -8.82 14.11
C ARG A 43 0.62 -7.56 14.96
N VAL A 44 1.52 -6.59 14.79
CA VAL A 44 1.53 -5.34 15.55
C VAL A 44 1.12 -4.19 14.64
N ALA A 45 0.07 -3.48 15.02
CA ALA A 45 -0.36 -2.25 14.37
C ALA A 45 -0.10 -1.07 15.31
N ASP A 46 0.71 -0.12 14.84
CA ASP A 46 0.97 1.16 15.51
C ASP A 46 0.62 2.29 14.54
N PRO A 47 -0.56 2.92 14.67
CA PRO A 47 -1.01 3.97 13.76
C PRO A 47 -0.07 5.19 13.69
N ASP A 48 0.69 5.46 14.74
CA ASP A 48 1.57 6.63 14.79
C ASP A 48 2.91 6.38 14.10
N ASN A 49 3.40 5.13 14.12
CA ASN A 49 4.65 4.72 13.47
C ASN A 49 4.45 3.80 12.25
N GLU A 50 3.25 3.77 11.67
CA GLU A 50 2.86 2.85 10.60
C GLU A 50 3.79 2.94 9.37
N HIS A 51 4.25 4.13 8.99
CA HIS A 51 5.19 4.29 7.86
C HIS A 51 6.57 3.69 8.14
N GLU A 52 7.10 3.85 9.36
CA GLU A 52 8.38 3.26 9.75
C GLU A 52 8.27 1.73 9.86
N ALA A 53 7.17 1.24 10.44
CA ALA A 53 6.89 -0.19 10.52
C ALA A 53 6.80 -0.83 9.12
N HIS A 54 6.11 -0.17 8.18
CA HIS A 54 6.02 -0.58 6.79
C HIS A 54 7.39 -0.61 6.09
N GLN A 55 8.19 0.46 6.22
CA GLN A 55 9.54 0.51 5.64
C GLN A 55 10.42 -0.63 6.15
N LYS A 56 10.44 -0.86 7.47
CA LYS A 56 11.20 -1.97 8.06
C LYS A 56 10.69 -3.34 7.59
N ALA A 57 9.39 -3.49 7.34
CA ALA A 57 8.83 -4.73 6.79
C ALA A 57 9.32 -5.00 5.36
N ILE A 58 9.32 -3.96 4.52
CA ILE A 58 9.88 -4.04 3.15
C ILE A 58 11.37 -4.36 3.20
N GLU A 59 12.15 -3.69 4.05
CA GLU A 59 13.60 -3.97 4.19
C GLU A 59 13.87 -5.42 4.61
N ARG A 60 13.10 -5.97 5.56
CA ARG A 60 13.21 -7.37 5.97
C ARG A 60 12.87 -8.32 4.82
N LEU A 61 11.82 -8.04 4.06
CA LEU A 61 11.43 -8.80 2.88
C LEU A 61 12.55 -8.82 1.83
N GLU A 62 13.07 -7.65 1.46
CA GLU A 62 14.12 -7.52 0.45
C GLU A 62 15.43 -8.20 0.92
N LYS A 63 15.79 -8.09 2.21
CA LYS A 63 16.94 -8.79 2.78
C LYS A 63 16.78 -10.30 2.70
N LYS A 64 15.60 -10.82 3.05
CA LYS A 64 15.30 -12.27 2.97
C LYS A 64 15.36 -12.76 1.51
N HIS A 65 14.78 -12.01 0.58
CA HIS A 65 14.85 -12.32 -0.84
C HIS A 65 16.30 -12.34 -1.34
N LYS A 66 17.10 -11.32 -1.01
CA LYS A 66 18.52 -11.26 -1.36
C LYS A 66 19.30 -12.48 -0.84
N ASN A 67 19.02 -12.91 0.39
CA ASN A 67 19.65 -14.12 0.95
C ASN A 67 19.26 -15.37 0.16
N LYS A 68 17.97 -15.56 -0.14
CA LYS A 68 17.49 -16.69 -0.97
C LYS A 68 18.17 -16.72 -2.34
N ILE A 69 18.25 -15.56 -3.02
CA ILE A 69 18.94 -15.44 -4.31
C ILE A 69 20.43 -15.74 -4.18
N SER A 70 21.09 -15.27 -3.11
CA SER A 70 22.52 -15.55 -2.87
C SER A 70 22.79 -17.05 -2.73
N THR A 71 21.92 -17.80 -2.03
CA THR A 71 22.04 -19.26 -1.92
C THR A 71 21.89 -19.92 -3.29
N VAL A 72 20.89 -19.53 -4.07
CA VAL A 72 20.69 -20.07 -5.44
C VAL A 72 21.88 -19.76 -6.36
N MET A 73 22.51 -18.59 -6.22
CA MET A 73 23.73 -18.24 -6.95
C MET A 73 24.95 -19.07 -6.52
N GLN A 74 25.06 -19.43 -5.24
CA GLN A 74 26.11 -20.34 -4.75
C GLN A 74 25.93 -21.75 -5.32
N GLU A 75 24.70 -22.30 -5.25
CA GLU A 75 24.38 -23.60 -5.83
C GLU A 75 24.66 -23.63 -7.34
N TRP A 76 24.32 -22.55 -8.05
CA TRP A 76 24.64 -22.40 -9.47
C TRP A 76 26.15 -22.47 -9.74
N SER A 77 26.96 -21.76 -8.93
CA SER A 77 28.42 -21.78 -9.06
C SER A 77 29.00 -23.18 -8.86
N GLU A 78 28.45 -23.96 -7.91
CA GLU A 78 28.88 -25.35 -7.68
C GLU A 78 28.51 -26.27 -8.84
N LEU A 79 27.30 -26.12 -9.39
CA LEU A 79 26.87 -26.91 -10.53
C LEU A 79 27.66 -26.57 -11.81
N GLU A 80 28.06 -25.30 -11.98
CA GLU A 80 28.94 -24.87 -13.07
C GLU A 80 30.33 -25.53 -12.96
N LYS A 81 30.89 -25.66 -11.75
CA LYS A 81 32.14 -26.41 -11.54
C LYS A 81 31.99 -27.88 -11.93
N ARG A 82 30.87 -28.51 -11.59
CA ARG A 82 30.56 -29.90 -11.99
C ARG A 82 30.42 -30.03 -13.50
N TYR A 83 29.74 -29.10 -14.16
CA TYR A 83 29.64 -29.04 -15.62
C TYR A 83 31.02 -29.00 -16.27
N ASN A 84 31.91 -28.10 -15.81
CA ASN A 84 33.27 -27.99 -16.35
C ASN A 84 34.08 -29.29 -16.18
N ALA A 85 33.92 -30.00 -15.05
CA ALA A 85 34.55 -31.29 -14.82
C ALA A 85 33.98 -32.41 -15.73
N MET A 86 32.68 -32.38 -16.02
CA MET A 86 32.03 -33.33 -16.95
C MET A 86 32.39 -33.05 -18.40
N LEU A 87 32.56 -31.79 -18.78
CA LEU A 87 32.90 -31.37 -20.14
C LEU A 87 34.22 -32.00 -20.63
N GLN A 88 35.17 -32.22 -19.72
CA GLN A 88 36.44 -32.90 -20.00
C GLN A 88 36.30 -34.42 -20.21
N LYS A 89 35.22 -35.03 -19.73
CA LYS A 89 34.99 -36.49 -19.79
C LYS A 89 34.02 -36.87 -20.91
N ASP A 90 32.87 -36.21 -20.97
CA ASP A 90 31.81 -36.44 -21.96
C ASP A 90 31.15 -35.11 -22.37
N PRO A 91 31.53 -34.56 -23.54
CA PRO A 91 30.98 -33.30 -24.02
C PRO A 91 29.47 -33.34 -24.32
N LYS A 92 28.93 -34.48 -24.76
CA LYS A 92 27.50 -34.59 -25.12
C LYS A 92 26.65 -34.62 -23.86
N HIS A 93 27.02 -35.44 -22.90
CA HIS A 93 26.32 -35.52 -21.61
C HIS A 93 26.41 -34.18 -20.84
N ALA A 94 27.57 -33.53 -20.85
CA ALA A 94 27.75 -32.22 -20.21
C ALA A 94 26.82 -31.14 -20.80
N GLN A 95 26.59 -31.13 -22.12
CA GLN A 95 25.66 -30.19 -22.75
C GLN A 95 24.21 -30.41 -22.31
N SER A 96 23.76 -31.67 -22.25
CA SER A 96 22.43 -32.00 -21.72
C SER A 96 22.27 -31.56 -20.25
N PHE A 97 23.27 -31.84 -19.42
CA PHE A 97 23.29 -31.41 -18.01
C PHE A 97 23.20 -29.88 -17.87
N ARG A 98 23.99 -29.13 -18.66
CA ARG A 98 23.96 -27.66 -18.64
C ARG A 98 22.58 -27.12 -19.01
N HIS A 99 21.95 -27.69 -20.02
CA HIS A 99 20.61 -27.27 -20.44
C HIS A 99 19.59 -27.46 -19.31
N GLU A 100 19.54 -28.66 -18.73
CA GLU A 100 18.63 -28.98 -17.63
C GLU A 100 18.86 -28.07 -16.40
N MET A 101 20.12 -27.90 -15.99
CA MET A 101 20.51 -27.03 -14.89
C MET A 101 20.07 -25.58 -15.14
N THR A 102 20.32 -25.06 -16.34
CA THR A 102 19.93 -23.68 -16.73
C THR A 102 18.43 -23.48 -16.65
N THR A 103 17.65 -24.42 -17.19
CA THR A 103 16.19 -24.38 -17.11
C THR A 103 15.70 -24.41 -15.66
N ARG A 104 16.28 -25.27 -14.80
CA ARG A 104 15.90 -25.33 -13.38
C ARG A 104 16.22 -24.03 -12.65
N PHE A 105 17.39 -23.44 -12.92
CA PHE A 105 17.78 -22.17 -12.32
C PHE A 105 16.84 -21.03 -12.71
N GLN A 106 16.54 -20.89 -14.01
CA GLN A 106 15.59 -19.89 -14.50
C GLN A 106 14.22 -20.03 -13.82
N LYS A 107 13.70 -21.26 -13.71
CA LYS A 107 12.44 -21.54 -12.99
C LYS A 107 12.52 -21.14 -11.51
N THR A 108 13.65 -21.42 -10.86
CA THR A 108 13.86 -21.11 -9.43
C THR A 108 13.91 -19.60 -9.19
N ILE A 109 14.65 -18.86 -10.02
CA ILE A 109 14.71 -17.39 -9.93
C ILE A 109 13.33 -16.77 -10.19
N ALA A 110 12.64 -17.22 -11.25
CA ALA A 110 11.30 -16.73 -11.55
C ALA A 110 10.30 -16.99 -10.39
N ALA A 111 10.39 -18.16 -9.75
CA ALA A 111 9.57 -18.47 -8.57
C ALA A 111 9.90 -17.55 -7.38
N LEU A 112 11.18 -17.28 -7.11
CA LEU A 112 11.61 -16.38 -6.03
C LEU A 112 11.21 -14.92 -6.29
N GLU A 113 11.27 -14.45 -7.54
CA GLU A 113 10.81 -13.13 -7.92
C GLU A 113 9.29 -12.99 -7.80
N GLY A 114 8.55 -14.04 -8.18
CA GLY A 114 7.11 -14.14 -7.97
C GLY A 114 6.73 -14.08 -6.49
N GLU A 115 7.37 -14.90 -5.65
CA GLU A 115 7.16 -14.91 -4.20
C GLU A 115 7.40 -13.53 -3.59
N ARG A 116 8.52 -12.87 -3.94
CA ARG A 116 8.83 -11.51 -3.47
C ARG A 116 7.75 -10.52 -3.89
N LYS A 117 7.29 -10.58 -5.15
CA LYS A 117 6.25 -9.68 -5.67
C LYS A 117 4.94 -9.85 -4.89
N ASP A 118 4.51 -11.09 -4.63
CA ASP A 118 3.29 -11.36 -3.90
C ASP A 118 3.36 -10.94 -2.42
N GLN A 119 4.48 -11.24 -1.74
CA GLN A 119 4.71 -10.82 -0.35
C GLN A 119 4.76 -9.30 -0.22
N ARG A 120 5.42 -8.61 -1.17
CA ARG A 120 5.47 -7.15 -1.21
C ARG A 120 4.07 -6.55 -1.39
N ARG A 121 3.29 -7.08 -2.34
CA ARG A 121 1.90 -6.66 -2.55
C ARG A 121 1.08 -6.80 -1.27
N GLN A 122 1.21 -7.93 -0.56
CA GLN A 122 0.49 -8.16 0.69
C GLN A 122 0.85 -7.13 1.78
N ILE A 123 2.14 -6.79 1.93
CA ILE A 123 2.59 -5.75 2.86
C ILE A 123 1.99 -4.39 2.48
N GLU A 124 2.05 -4.04 1.19
CA GLU A 124 1.50 -2.78 0.67
C GLU A 124 -0.02 -2.69 0.86
N GLU A 125 -0.78 -3.76 0.60
CA GLU A 125 -2.23 -3.80 0.80
C GLU A 125 -2.63 -3.55 2.27
N VAL A 126 -1.95 -4.21 3.22
CA VAL A 126 -2.19 -3.99 4.65
C VAL A 126 -1.83 -2.57 5.06
N HIS A 127 -0.71 -2.04 4.56
CA HIS A 127 -0.31 -0.66 4.80
C HIS A 127 -1.37 0.33 4.33
N GLN A 128 -1.88 0.16 3.11
CA GLN A 128 -2.94 1.00 2.55
C GLN A 128 -4.18 0.99 3.43
N GLN A 129 -4.64 -0.19 3.86
CA GLN A 129 -5.82 -0.31 4.72
C GLN A 129 -5.62 0.39 6.07
N ARG A 130 -4.46 0.22 6.71
CA ARG A 130 -4.16 0.85 8.00
C ARG A 130 -4.07 2.36 7.92
N VAL A 131 -3.40 2.88 6.89
CA VAL A 131 -3.27 4.33 6.67
C VAL A 131 -4.65 4.93 6.37
N GLU A 132 -5.45 4.31 5.50
CA GLU A 132 -6.81 4.76 5.21
C GLU A 132 -7.71 4.76 6.45
N SER A 133 -7.64 3.71 7.27
CA SER A 133 -8.38 3.64 8.54
C SER A 133 -7.99 4.79 9.47
N THR A 134 -6.70 5.00 9.69
CA THR A 134 -6.16 6.05 10.56
C THR A 134 -6.53 7.45 10.06
N LEU A 135 -6.47 7.69 8.76
CA LEU A 135 -6.89 8.95 8.15
C LEU A 135 -8.39 9.18 8.31
N ASN A 136 -9.20 8.14 8.14
CA ASN A 136 -10.65 8.21 8.33
C ASN A 136 -11.03 8.52 9.77
N GLU A 137 -10.36 7.90 10.76
CA GLU A 137 -10.54 8.20 12.18
C GLU A 137 -10.17 9.65 12.50
N ARG A 138 -8.99 10.12 12.04
CA ARG A 138 -8.57 11.53 12.21
C ARG A 138 -9.57 12.52 11.60
N LYS A 139 -10.15 12.20 10.43
CA LYS A 139 -11.21 13.02 9.81
C LYS A 139 -12.49 13.03 10.66
N ARG A 140 -12.93 11.88 11.18
CA ARG A 140 -14.11 11.75 12.05
C ARG A 140 -13.95 12.54 13.35
N ASP A 141 -12.78 12.45 13.98
CA ASP A 141 -12.50 13.19 15.20
C ASP A 141 -12.43 14.70 14.96
N ALA A 142 -11.78 15.12 13.87
CA ALA A 142 -11.67 16.53 13.53
C ALA A 142 -13.03 17.17 13.22
N ILE A 143 -13.88 16.50 12.42
CA ILE A 143 -15.22 17.03 12.11
C ILE A 143 -16.12 17.05 13.35
N LYS A 144 -16.01 16.05 14.24
CA LYS A 144 -16.74 16.04 15.51
C LYS A 144 -16.35 17.24 16.37
N ARG A 145 -15.05 17.45 16.60
CA ARG A 145 -14.55 18.60 17.38
C ARG A 145 -14.95 19.94 16.78
N TYR A 146 -14.95 20.05 15.46
CA TYR A 146 -15.41 21.25 14.76
C TYR A 146 -16.91 21.51 14.99
N ARG A 147 -17.77 20.50 14.80
CA ARG A 147 -19.22 20.60 15.07
C ARG A 147 -19.50 20.96 16.54
N ASP A 148 -18.82 20.30 17.46
CA ASP A 148 -18.93 20.58 18.90
C ASP A 148 -18.56 22.05 19.20
N SER A 149 -17.60 22.64 18.46
CA SER A 149 -17.21 24.05 18.63
C SER A 149 -18.19 25.06 18.04
N LEU A 150 -18.99 24.66 17.02
CA LEU A 150 -20.07 25.48 16.46
C LEU A 150 -21.30 25.49 17.37
N ALA A 151 -21.59 24.35 18.00
CA ALA A 151 -22.70 24.19 18.93
C ALA A 151 -22.48 24.86 20.30
N ASP A 152 -21.22 25.14 20.67
CA ASP A 152 -20.87 25.80 21.93
C ASP A 152 -21.51 27.19 22.04
N SER A 153 -22.20 27.46 23.14
CA SER A 153 -22.88 28.73 23.41
C SER A 153 -21.93 29.94 23.44
N LYS A 154 -20.64 29.73 23.78
CA LYS A 154 -19.63 30.80 23.82
C LYS A 154 -18.97 31.08 22.45
N ARG A 155 -19.27 30.31 21.39
CA ARG A 155 -18.83 30.46 19.98
C ARG A 155 -17.49 31.21 19.79
N SER A 156 -16.41 30.61 20.28
CA SER A 156 -15.07 31.22 20.20
C SER A 156 -14.48 31.15 18.79
N SER A 157 -14.32 32.30 18.13
CA SER A 157 -13.76 32.42 16.78
C SER A 157 -12.42 31.68 16.57
N PRO A 158 -11.40 31.84 17.43
CA PRO A 158 -10.14 31.11 17.29
C PRO A 158 -10.30 29.59 17.45
N ARG A 159 -11.22 29.14 18.30
CA ARG A 159 -11.46 27.71 18.53
C ARG A 159 -12.10 27.04 17.32
N ILE A 160 -13.09 27.70 16.72
CA ILE A 160 -13.78 27.23 15.50
C ILE A 160 -12.79 27.12 14.35
N LEU A 161 -11.99 28.17 14.12
CA LEU A 161 -10.96 28.18 13.07
C LEU A 161 -9.95 27.05 13.28
N ARG A 162 -9.42 26.88 14.51
CA ARG A 162 -8.45 25.82 14.81
C ARG A 162 -8.97 24.42 14.48
N TYR A 163 -10.22 24.11 14.82
CA TYR A 163 -10.79 22.79 14.51
C TYR A 163 -11.13 22.63 13.03
N LEU A 164 -11.54 23.70 12.35
CA LEU A 164 -11.71 23.69 10.90
C LEU A 164 -10.39 23.44 10.17
N GLU A 165 -9.31 24.11 10.56
CA GLU A 165 -7.95 23.87 10.05
C GLU A 165 -7.49 22.43 10.35
N SER A 166 -7.83 21.90 11.53
CA SER A 166 -7.55 20.51 11.88
C SER A 166 -8.25 19.53 10.96
N TYR A 167 -9.49 19.81 10.56
CA TYR A 167 -10.24 18.98 9.61
C TYR A 167 -9.67 19.10 8.20
N ILE A 168 -9.40 20.32 7.72
CA ILE A 168 -8.76 20.56 6.42
C ILE A 168 -7.43 19.81 6.34
N ARG A 169 -6.61 19.86 7.39
CA ARG A 169 -5.34 19.11 7.47
C ARG A 169 -5.55 17.60 7.36
N ALA A 170 -6.62 17.05 7.95
CA ALA A 170 -6.90 15.61 7.87
C ALA A 170 -7.31 15.19 6.45
N GLU A 171 -8.16 15.98 5.78
CA GLU A 171 -8.55 15.76 4.38
C GLU A 171 -7.36 15.93 3.42
N GLU A 172 -6.53 16.97 3.61
CA GLU A 172 -5.36 17.18 2.76
C GLU A 172 -4.29 16.10 2.97
N LYS A 173 -4.12 15.56 4.18
CA LYS A 173 -3.24 14.40 4.39
C LYS A 173 -3.71 13.16 3.63
N ASP A 174 -5.01 12.92 3.55
CA ASP A 174 -5.58 11.84 2.73
C ASP A 174 -5.34 12.11 1.23
N ARG A 175 -5.49 13.36 0.80
CA ARG A 175 -5.15 13.79 -0.56
C ARG A 175 -3.69 13.49 -0.91
N VAL A 176 -2.76 13.91 -0.07
CA VAL A 176 -1.31 13.72 -0.27
C VAL A 176 -0.95 12.24 -0.30
N HIS A 177 -1.51 11.43 0.60
CA HIS A 177 -1.29 9.99 0.60
C HIS A 177 -1.74 9.34 -0.72
N ALA A 178 -2.94 9.69 -1.20
CA ALA A 178 -3.45 9.19 -2.47
C ALA A 178 -2.57 9.60 -3.68
N LEU A 179 -2.08 10.84 -3.70
CA LEU A 179 -1.17 11.31 -4.75
C LEU A 179 0.18 10.60 -4.71
N ASN A 180 0.76 10.41 -3.53
CA ASN A 180 2.03 9.66 -3.39
C ASN A 180 1.90 8.22 -3.86
N ARG A 181 0.79 7.55 -3.55
CA ARG A 181 0.50 6.21 -4.09
C ARG A 181 0.44 6.22 -5.61
N TYR A 182 -0.17 7.25 -6.21
CA TYR A 182 -0.29 7.34 -7.67
C TYR A 182 1.08 7.48 -8.32
N ILE A 183 1.89 8.40 -7.78
CA ILE A 183 3.27 8.61 -8.20
C ILE A 183 4.09 7.32 -8.08
N HIS A 184 3.89 6.57 -7.00
CA HIS A 184 4.55 5.28 -6.83
C HIS A 184 4.11 4.25 -7.87
N LEU A 185 2.81 4.13 -8.16
CA LEU A 185 2.28 3.26 -9.21
C LEU A 185 2.82 3.66 -10.58
N LEU A 186 2.91 4.95 -10.90
CA LEU A 186 3.52 5.40 -12.17
C LEU A 186 4.98 4.93 -12.33
N LYS A 187 5.72 4.78 -11.22
CA LYS A 187 7.11 4.30 -11.21
C LYS A 187 7.22 2.77 -11.26
N THR A 188 6.24 2.05 -10.70
CA THR A 188 6.34 0.61 -10.43
C THR A 188 5.42 -0.25 -11.30
N ASP A 189 4.22 0.24 -11.59
CA ASP A 189 3.19 -0.44 -12.37
C ASP A 189 2.28 0.58 -13.09
N SER A 190 2.68 0.93 -14.31
CA SER A 190 1.98 1.89 -15.16
C SER A 190 0.56 1.44 -15.54
N GLU A 191 0.33 0.13 -15.63
CA GLU A 191 -0.99 -0.42 -15.97
C GLU A 191 -1.96 -0.22 -14.80
N GLN A 192 -1.54 -0.57 -13.58
CA GLN A 192 -2.32 -0.30 -12.37
C GLN A 192 -2.55 1.20 -12.16
N ALA A 193 -1.54 2.05 -12.44
CA ALA A 193 -1.71 3.50 -12.37
C ALA A 193 -2.83 3.97 -13.31
N PHE A 194 -2.82 3.52 -14.56
CA PHE A 194 -3.86 3.87 -15.55
C PHE A 194 -5.26 3.45 -15.07
N GLN A 195 -5.41 2.22 -14.57
CA GLN A 195 -6.69 1.73 -14.04
C GLN A 195 -7.16 2.52 -12.82
N TRP A 196 -6.25 2.94 -11.95
CA TRP A 196 -6.58 3.63 -10.71
C TRP A 196 -6.87 5.14 -10.88
N LYS A 197 -6.38 5.75 -11.97
CA LYS A 197 -6.51 7.20 -12.23
C LYS A 197 -7.94 7.72 -12.09
N ALA A 198 -8.92 7.05 -12.68
CA ALA A 198 -10.31 7.50 -12.64
C ALA A 198 -10.88 7.49 -11.21
N LEU A 199 -10.55 6.47 -10.43
CA LEU A 199 -10.93 6.38 -9.02
C LEU A 199 -10.24 7.47 -8.19
N LEU A 200 -8.96 7.74 -8.46
CA LEU A 200 -8.21 8.81 -7.81
C LEU A 200 -8.82 10.18 -8.08
N LEU A 201 -9.13 10.51 -9.34
CA LEU A 201 -9.78 11.78 -9.69
C LEU A 201 -11.08 12.00 -8.92
N ARG A 202 -11.93 10.96 -8.85
CA ARG A 202 -13.15 11.00 -8.05
C ARG A 202 -12.85 11.25 -6.57
N LYS A 203 -11.89 10.52 -5.99
CA LYS A 203 -11.50 10.70 -4.58
C LYS A 203 -11.02 12.14 -4.30
N LEU A 204 -10.19 12.71 -5.18
CA LEU A 204 -9.70 14.07 -5.06
C LEU A 204 -10.85 15.09 -5.13
N HIS A 205 -11.78 14.90 -6.06
CA HIS A 205 -12.98 15.73 -6.15
C HIS A 205 -13.86 15.62 -4.89
N ASP A 206 -14.07 14.41 -4.38
CA ASP A 206 -14.85 14.19 -3.16
C ASP A 206 -14.21 14.85 -1.93
N ILE A 207 -12.86 14.92 -1.87
CA ILE A 207 -12.13 15.67 -0.83
C ILE A 207 -12.47 17.16 -0.93
N ASP A 208 -12.37 17.75 -2.12
CA ASP A 208 -12.68 19.18 -2.34
C ASP A 208 -14.13 19.51 -1.96
N LEU A 209 -15.08 18.64 -2.32
CA LEU A 209 -16.49 18.79 -1.95
C LEU A 209 -16.69 18.71 -0.43
N ARG A 210 -16.04 17.77 0.26
CA ARG A 210 -16.15 17.62 1.71
C ARG A 210 -15.57 18.82 2.46
N VAL A 211 -14.42 19.35 2.02
CA VAL A 211 -13.82 20.55 2.61
C VAL A 211 -14.76 21.74 2.42
N ASN A 212 -15.21 22.00 1.19
CA ASN A 212 -16.13 23.11 0.91
C ASN A 212 -17.44 22.99 1.68
N GLY A 213 -18.06 21.81 1.70
CA GLY A 213 -19.29 21.55 2.46
C GLY A 213 -19.11 21.77 3.97
N THR A 214 -17.94 21.45 4.52
CA THR A 214 -17.62 21.70 5.93
C THR A 214 -17.45 23.19 6.23
N VAL A 215 -16.83 23.94 5.31
CA VAL A 215 -16.73 25.40 5.41
C VAL A 215 -18.12 26.05 5.32
N THR A 216 -19.04 25.51 4.51
CA THR A 216 -20.43 26.01 4.41
C THR A 216 -21.19 25.92 5.74
N LEU A 217 -20.80 25.05 6.68
CA LEU A 217 -21.42 25.00 8.01
C LEU A 217 -21.23 26.30 8.81
N LEU A 218 -20.28 27.16 8.45
CA LEU A 218 -20.08 28.46 9.08
C LEU A 218 -21.25 29.44 8.88
N LYS A 219 -22.17 29.15 7.93
CA LYS A 219 -23.37 29.98 7.65
C LYS A 219 -24.29 30.19 8.87
N GLU A 220 -24.13 29.37 9.91
CA GLU A 220 -24.87 29.48 11.18
C GLU A 220 -24.31 30.59 12.09
N LEU A 221 -23.16 31.17 11.76
CA LEU A 221 -22.52 32.26 12.49
C LEU A 221 -22.94 33.63 11.96
N PRO A 222 -22.77 34.72 12.75
CA PRO A 222 -22.96 36.08 12.26
C PRO A 222 -22.07 36.38 11.04
N ALA A 223 -22.60 37.09 10.04
CA ALA A 223 -21.95 37.28 8.74
C ALA A 223 -20.51 37.82 8.81
N GLN A 224 -20.23 38.74 9.73
CA GLN A 224 -18.87 39.29 9.93
C GLN A 224 -17.88 38.23 10.41
N LEU A 225 -18.33 37.35 11.31
CA LEU A 225 -17.53 36.27 11.86
C LEU A 225 -17.34 35.14 10.83
N GLU A 226 -18.41 34.79 10.13
CA GLU A 226 -18.36 33.83 9.01
C GLU A 226 -17.32 34.27 7.97
N ALA A 227 -17.43 35.50 7.46
CA ALA A 227 -16.53 36.00 6.42
C ALA A 227 -15.06 35.97 6.85
N LYS A 228 -14.77 36.34 8.11
CA LYS A 228 -13.41 36.30 8.67
C LYS A 228 -12.86 34.87 8.75
N ILE A 229 -13.61 33.94 9.35
CA ILE A 229 -13.15 32.54 9.50
C ILE A 229 -13.02 31.88 8.13
N LYS A 230 -13.99 32.10 7.23
CA LYS A 230 -14.01 31.54 5.88
C LYS A 230 -12.77 31.99 5.10
N LYS A 231 -12.45 33.29 5.13
CA LYS A 231 -11.24 33.82 4.49
C LYS A 231 -9.97 33.13 5.02
N SER A 232 -9.79 33.09 6.34
CA SER A 232 -8.62 32.44 6.96
C SER A 232 -8.54 30.94 6.66
N ALA A 233 -9.67 30.24 6.62
CA ALA A 233 -9.72 28.82 6.30
C ALA A 233 -9.31 28.52 4.85
N TYR A 234 -9.76 29.33 3.88
CA TYR A 234 -9.35 29.20 2.47
C TYR A 234 -7.87 29.57 2.28
N GLU A 235 -7.37 30.61 2.94
CA GLU A 235 -5.95 30.98 2.93
C GLU A 235 -5.09 29.83 3.48
N PHE A 236 -5.49 29.26 4.62
CA PHE A 236 -4.84 28.08 5.19
C PHE A 236 -4.89 26.89 4.23
N TRP A 237 -6.05 26.58 3.66
CA TRP A 237 -6.22 25.45 2.75
C TRP A 237 -5.31 25.57 1.51
N HIS A 238 -5.31 26.75 0.88
CA HIS A 238 -4.48 27.03 -0.29
C HIS A 238 -2.99 26.89 0.05
N LYS A 239 -2.54 27.50 1.16
CA LYS A 239 -1.15 27.42 1.62
C LYS A 239 -0.74 25.98 1.93
N PHE A 240 -1.57 25.24 2.68
CA PHE A 240 -1.28 23.86 3.04
C PHE A 240 -1.17 22.98 1.80
N ARG A 241 -2.08 23.15 0.82
CA ARG A 241 -2.04 22.41 -0.44
C ARG A 241 -0.79 22.76 -1.24
N LEU A 242 -0.41 24.03 -1.33
CA LEU A 242 0.82 24.45 -1.99
C LEU A 242 2.06 23.78 -1.39
N GLU A 243 2.16 23.77 -0.07
CA GLU A 243 3.31 23.20 0.65
C GLU A 243 3.40 21.66 0.57
N HIS A 244 2.27 20.97 0.49
CA HIS A 244 2.23 19.51 0.66
C HIS A 244 1.89 18.73 -0.62
N THR A 245 1.56 19.40 -1.73
CA THR A 245 1.36 18.69 -3.01
C THR A 245 2.70 18.13 -3.49
N PRO A 246 2.84 16.80 -3.63
CA PRO A 246 4.13 16.20 -3.92
C PRO A 246 4.60 16.57 -5.34
N GLU A 247 5.91 16.77 -5.51
CA GLU A 247 6.56 16.82 -6.83
C GLU A 247 5.99 17.86 -7.84
N VAL A 248 5.39 18.94 -7.34
CA VAL A 248 4.93 20.07 -8.17
C VAL A 248 5.92 21.22 -8.07
N SER A 249 6.48 21.63 -9.21
CA SER A 249 7.36 22.80 -9.32
C SER A 249 6.65 24.05 -9.82
N ASP A 250 5.46 23.89 -10.42
CA ASP A 250 4.69 24.98 -11.02
C ASP A 250 3.45 25.26 -10.16
N GLU A 251 3.44 26.41 -9.48
CA GLU A 251 2.33 26.82 -8.61
C GLU A 251 1.02 27.00 -9.37
N THR A 252 1.07 27.24 -10.69
CA THR A 252 -0.15 27.36 -11.52
C THR A 252 -0.91 26.03 -11.63
N LEU A 253 -0.22 24.92 -11.38
CA LEU A 253 -0.82 23.60 -11.28
C LEU A 253 -1.56 23.39 -9.96
N ILE A 254 -1.53 24.32 -8.98
CA ILE A 254 -2.13 24.18 -7.64
C ILE A 254 -3.37 25.08 -7.43
N ARG A 255 -3.73 25.87 -8.44
CA ARG A 255 -4.89 26.74 -8.40
C ARG A 255 -6.17 25.91 -8.14
N LEU A 256 -6.91 26.25 -7.09
CA LEU A 256 -8.16 25.60 -6.65
C LEU A 256 -9.31 25.82 -7.65
N ASP A 257 -9.22 25.21 -8.85
CA ASP A 257 -10.29 25.14 -9.82
C ASP A 257 -10.70 23.68 -10.10
N TYR A 258 -11.85 23.50 -10.75
CA TYR A 258 -12.42 22.17 -11.02
C TYR A 258 -11.55 21.30 -11.95
N THR A 259 -10.58 21.90 -12.65
CA THR A 259 -9.66 21.19 -13.56
C THR A 259 -8.29 20.89 -12.93
N PHE A 260 -8.07 21.38 -11.71
CA PHE A 260 -6.81 21.23 -10.97
C PHE A 260 -6.33 19.79 -10.92
N ASN A 261 -7.19 18.90 -10.43
CA ASN A 261 -6.84 17.50 -10.19
C ASN A 261 -6.49 16.79 -11.51
N ASP A 262 -7.25 17.03 -12.58
CA ASP A 262 -6.95 16.48 -13.91
C ASP A 262 -5.61 16.97 -14.46
N ARG A 263 -5.36 18.28 -14.41
CA ARG A 263 -4.09 18.87 -14.87
C ARG A 263 -2.91 18.31 -14.07
N LEU A 264 -3.06 18.19 -12.76
CA LEU A 264 -2.05 17.65 -11.87
C LEU A 264 -1.71 16.19 -12.21
N LEU A 265 -2.70 15.32 -12.33
CA LEU A 265 -2.45 13.91 -12.65
C LEU A 265 -1.84 13.74 -14.04
N ASN A 266 -2.29 14.53 -15.03
CA ASN A 266 -1.71 14.53 -16.36
C ASN A 266 -0.26 15.02 -16.37
N ALA A 267 0.09 16.00 -15.52
CA ALA A 267 1.46 16.46 -15.36
C ALA A 267 2.37 15.37 -14.80
N TYR A 268 1.93 14.62 -13.78
CA TYR A 268 2.67 13.48 -13.25
C TYR A 268 2.89 12.40 -14.33
N GLU A 269 1.84 12.01 -15.06
CA GLU A 269 2.00 11.04 -16.14
C GLU A 269 3.01 11.48 -17.19
N LYS A 270 2.94 12.74 -17.61
CA LYS A 270 3.85 13.29 -18.63
C LYS A 270 5.30 13.23 -18.14
N ARG A 271 5.54 13.62 -16.88
CA ARG A 271 6.85 13.57 -16.25
C ARG A 271 7.40 12.14 -16.19
N TYR A 272 6.62 11.21 -15.66
CA TYR A 272 7.08 9.83 -15.48
C TYR A 272 7.23 9.06 -16.79
N LYS A 273 6.40 9.35 -17.81
CA LYS A 273 6.61 8.84 -19.17
C LYS A 273 7.93 9.34 -19.78
N ALA A 274 8.31 10.60 -19.53
CA ALA A 274 9.58 11.14 -19.99
C ALA A 274 10.78 10.49 -19.27
N GLU A 275 10.72 10.36 -17.94
CA GLU A 275 11.78 9.74 -17.14
C GLU A 275 12.01 8.26 -17.53
N ILE A 276 10.95 7.49 -17.83
CA ILE A 276 11.09 6.11 -18.32
C ILE A 276 11.74 6.08 -19.70
N LYS A 277 11.35 7.00 -20.61
CA LYS A 277 11.92 7.08 -21.96
C LYS A 277 13.42 7.41 -21.93
N ASP A 278 13.85 8.25 -21.00
CA ASP A 278 15.26 8.63 -20.86
C ASP A 278 16.11 7.51 -20.24
N LYS A 279 15.54 6.65 -19.38
CA LYS A 279 16.23 5.46 -18.83
C LYS A 279 16.40 4.31 -19.84
N LEU A 280 15.67 4.33 -20.94
CA LEU A 280 15.71 3.32 -22.00
C LEU A 280 16.62 3.72 -23.18
N LYS A 281 17.23 4.91 -23.14
CA LYS A 281 18.24 5.39 -24.09
C LYS A 281 19.63 5.26 -23.49
#